data_AF-A0A1V6JIG8-F1
#
_entry.id   AF-A0A1V6JIG8-F1
#
_cell.length_a   1.000
_cell.length_b   1.000
_cell.length_c   1.000
_cell.angle_alpha   90.00
_cell.angle_beta   90.00
_cell.angle_gamma   90.00
#
_symmetry.space_group_name_H-M   'P 1'
#
loop_
_entity.id
_entity.type
_entity.pdbx_description
1 polymer ?
#
loop_
_entity_poly.entity_id
_entity_poly.type
_entity_poly.pdbx_seq_one_letter_code
_entity_poly.pdbx_strand_id
1 'polypeptide(L)'
;MSKEEMKIGEISKPRFEFRSFGQDFDEAHFRMARLSMPVPEKVWERYSEEIYILSRTNDINNTKIRDGKMDIKTFVQSKDGLEQWNPLMKGEFPMKASVLKEEVFPAFKVEMPNLTKDVYTYEEFMGIIKKHPDLQAVRVNKERYGYMVNNTICEYGLVWINGALVVTINSESTEIEDIKKTIKDVGLEGVENINYLQAIKRVVGMIDKPLANE
;
A
#
# COMPACT_ATOMS: atom_id res chain seq x y z
N MET A 1 -21.69 -0.08 25.75
CA MET A 1 -20.22 0.08 25.72
C MET A 1 -19.93 1.22 24.76
N SER A 2 -19.34 2.31 25.24
CA SER A 2 -18.94 3.43 24.39
C SER A 2 -17.91 2.93 23.38
N LYS A 3 -18.19 3.07 22.08
CA LYS A 3 -17.17 2.85 21.03
C LYS A 3 -16.03 3.83 21.32
N GLU A 4 -14.80 3.35 21.47
CA GLU A 4 -13.63 4.23 21.55
C GLU A 4 -13.52 5.01 20.24
N GLU A 5 -13.49 6.35 20.32
CA GLU A 5 -13.38 7.20 19.13
C GLU A 5 -12.01 7.01 18.47
N MET A 6 -12.02 6.77 17.16
CA MET A 6 -10.81 6.56 16.37
C MET A 6 -10.03 7.88 16.23
N LYS A 7 -8.83 7.94 16.79
CA LYS A 7 -7.95 9.12 16.67
C LYS A 7 -7.01 9.01 15.47
N ILE A 8 -7.10 9.98 14.55
CA ILE A 8 -6.25 10.04 13.36
C ILE A 8 -4.80 10.34 13.76
N GLY A 9 -3.90 9.37 13.58
CA GLY A 9 -2.45 9.55 13.74
C GLY A 9 -1.80 8.79 14.91
N GLU A 10 -2.53 7.98 15.66
CA GLU A 10 -1.99 7.11 16.73
C GLU A 10 -1.78 5.66 16.24
N ILE A 11 -0.87 4.92 16.89
CA ILE A 11 -0.65 3.49 16.65
C ILE A 11 -1.89 2.74 17.12
N SER A 12 -2.70 2.23 16.18
CA SER A 12 -3.88 1.43 16.50
C SER A 12 -3.65 -0.06 16.22
N LYS A 13 -4.57 -0.87 16.72
CA LYS A 13 -4.75 -2.29 16.35
C LYS A 13 -4.74 -2.47 14.81
N PRO A 14 -4.33 -3.64 14.30
CA PRO A 14 -4.38 -3.96 12.87
C PRO A 14 -5.76 -3.71 12.29
N ARG A 15 -5.83 -2.99 11.16
CA ARG A 15 -7.07 -2.58 10.51
C ARG A 15 -7.36 -3.47 9.31
N PHE A 16 -8.64 -3.67 9.04
CA PHE A 16 -9.09 -4.11 7.72
C PHE A 16 -9.10 -2.91 6.78
N GLU A 17 -8.77 -3.16 5.52
CA GLU A 17 -8.69 -2.17 4.46
C GLU A 17 -9.51 -2.64 3.26
N PHE A 18 -10.38 -1.75 2.80
CA PHE A 18 -10.78 -1.68 1.40
C PHE A 18 -9.85 -0.69 0.71
N ARG A 19 -9.27 -1.09 -0.42
CA ARG A 19 -8.60 -0.18 -1.33
C ARG A 19 -8.88 -0.62 -2.75
N SER A 20 -9.03 0.33 -3.65
CA SER A 20 -9.07 0.01 -5.07
C SER A 20 -8.22 0.96 -5.89
N PHE A 21 -8.01 0.58 -7.14
CA PHE A 21 -7.26 1.33 -8.14
C PHE A 21 -8.00 1.29 -9.47
N GLY A 22 -7.96 2.40 -10.19
CA GLY A 22 -8.76 2.62 -11.39
C GLY A 22 -8.30 3.87 -12.15
N GLN A 23 -8.96 4.17 -13.26
CA GLN A 23 -8.78 5.41 -14.00
C GLN A 23 -9.58 6.56 -13.38
N ASP A 24 -10.69 6.26 -12.71
CA ASP A 24 -11.61 7.29 -12.20
C ASP A 24 -12.34 6.83 -10.93
N PHE A 25 -12.41 7.69 -9.91
CA PHE A 25 -13.26 7.53 -8.75
C PHE A 25 -13.95 8.85 -8.35
N ASP A 26 -14.17 9.76 -9.29
CA ASP A 26 -14.64 11.13 -9.03
C ASP A 26 -15.97 11.18 -8.26
N GLU A 27 -16.95 10.35 -8.64
CA GLU A 27 -18.23 10.27 -7.92
C GLU A 27 -18.05 9.77 -6.49
N ALA A 28 -17.21 8.75 -6.29
CA ALA A 28 -16.95 8.22 -4.96
C ALA A 28 -16.14 9.21 -4.11
N HIS A 29 -15.18 9.91 -4.72
CA HIS A 29 -14.39 10.97 -4.08
C HIS A 29 -15.26 12.15 -3.67
N PHE A 30 -16.17 12.59 -4.56
CA PHE A 30 -17.14 13.64 -4.26
C PHE A 30 -18.01 13.28 -3.05
N ARG A 31 -18.57 12.06 -3.03
CA ARG A 31 -19.38 11.57 -1.90
C ARG A 31 -18.55 11.47 -0.62
N MET A 32 -17.33 10.93 -0.72
CA MET A 32 -16.40 10.84 0.41
C MET A 32 -16.09 12.22 1.01
N ALA A 33 -15.80 13.21 0.17
CA ALA A 33 -15.56 14.58 0.63
C ALA A 33 -16.80 15.20 1.28
N ARG A 34 -18.00 14.95 0.75
CA ARG A 34 -19.27 15.46 1.30
C ARG A 34 -19.66 14.82 2.63
N LEU A 35 -19.35 13.55 2.82
CA LEU A 35 -19.67 12.79 4.01
C LEU A 35 -18.59 12.88 5.09
N SER A 36 -17.40 13.40 4.76
CA SER A 36 -16.27 13.46 5.67
C SER A 36 -16.56 14.37 6.86
N MET A 37 -16.22 13.89 8.05
CA MET A 37 -16.05 14.74 9.22
C MET A 37 -14.76 15.57 9.09
N PRO A 38 -14.61 16.65 9.89
CA PRO A 38 -13.36 17.41 9.95
C PRO A 38 -12.18 16.51 10.28
N VAL A 39 -11.09 16.66 9.52
CA VAL A 39 -9.81 15.99 9.75
C VAL A 39 -8.69 17.02 9.93
N PRO A 40 -7.59 16.68 10.63
CA PRO A 40 -6.47 17.59 10.80
C PRO A 40 -5.86 18.07 9.47
N GLU A 41 -5.45 19.33 9.40
CA GLU A 41 -4.87 19.93 8.17
C GLU A 41 -3.68 19.13 7.60
N LYS A 42 -2.84 18.56 8.48
CA LYS A 42 -1.71 17.70 8.09
C LYS A 42 -2.09 16.44 7.28
N VAL A 43 -3.38 16.09 7.18
CA VAL A 43 -3.86 14.99 6.36
C VAL A 43 -4.74 15.43 5.18
N TRP A 44 -5.00 16.73 5.02
CA TRP A 44 -5.79 17.24 3.90
C TRP A 44 -5.15 16.89 2.58
N GLU A 45 -3.84 17.08 2.48
CA GLU A 45 -3.06 16.80 1.29
C GLU A 45 -1.65 16.38 1.70
N ARG A 46 -1.16 15.31 1.07
CA ARG A 46 0.17 14.77 1.35
C ARG A 46 0.81 14.22 0.09
N TYR A 47 2.11 14.47 -0.01
CA TYR A 47 2.95 13.99 -1.10
C TYR A 47 3.94 12.93 -0.59
N SER A 48 4.25 11.95 -1.43
CA SER A 48 5.31 10.99 -1.13
C SER A 48 5.89 10.40 -2.41
N GLU A 49 7.21 10.27 -2.42
CA GLU A 49 7.98 9.54 -3.43
C GLU A 49 8.44 8.22 -2.81
N GLU A 50 8.10 7.11 -3.46
CA GLU A 50 8.37 5.77 -2.95
C GLU A 50 8.95 4.89 -4.06
N ILE A 51 9.73 3.89 -3.67
CA ILE A 51 10.16 2.81 -4.57
C ILE A 51 9.59 1.51 -4.06
N TYR A 52 8.79 0.86 -4.89
CA TYR A 52 8.27 -0.47 -4.63
C TYR A 52 9.20 -1.52 -5.21
N ILE A 53 9.47 -2.56 -4.42
CA ILE A 53 10.23 -3.72 -4.89
C ILE A 53 9.22 -4.84 -5.15
N LEU A 54 8.95 -5.09 -6.42
CA LEU A 54 8.06 -6.16 -6.85
C LEU A 54 8.84 -7.45 -7.05
N SER A 55 8.20 -8.55 -6.68
CA SER A 55 8.68 -9.90 -6.99
C SER A 55 7.63 -10.63 -7.81
N ARG A 56 8.07 -11.34 -8.86
CA ARG A 56 7.21 -12.20 -9.69
C ARG A 56 6.62 -13.38 -8.93
N THR A 57 7.28 -13.82 -7.86
CA THR A 57 6.94 -15.05 -7.10
C THR A 57 6.26 -14.77 -5.76
N ASN A 58 5.95 -13.50 -5.46
CA ASN A 58 5.33 -13.10 -4.20
C ASN A 58 4.10 -12.21 -4.42
N ASP A 59 2.98 -12.59 -3.79
CA ASP A 59 1.73 -11.82 -3.76
C ASP A 59 1.28 -11.48 -2.33
N ILE A 60 2.08 -11.79 -1.31
CA ILE A 60 1.69 -11.65 0.10
C ILE A 60 2.48 -10.59 0.86
N ASN A 61 3.65 -10.20 0.37
CA ASN A 61 4.51 -9.21 1.01
C ASN A 61 4.62 -7.96 0.13
N ASN A 62 4.26 -6.81 0.67
CA ASN A 62 4.40 -5.53 0.00
C ASN A 62 5.62 -4.81 0.54
N THR A 63 6.62 -4.59 -0.31
CA THR A 63 7.86 -3.92 0.08
C THR A 63 7.97 -2.58 -0.60
N LYS A 64 8.22 -1.54 0.21
CA LYS A 64 8.50 -0.20 -0.26
C LYS A 64 9.69 0.41 0.44
N ILE A 65 10.34 1.34 -0.24
CA ILE A 65 11.40 2.18 0.29
C ILE A 65 10.96 3.63 0.18
N ARG A 66 11.06 4.38 1.28
CA ARG A 66 10.76 5.81 1.37
C ARG A 66 11.69 6.45 2.40
N ASP A 67 12.21 7.64 2.09
CA ASP A 67 13.09 8.41 3.00
C ASP A 67 14.28 7.58 3.52
N GLY A 68 14.86 6.72 2.67
CA GLY A 68 15.97 5.83 3.04
C GLY A 68 15.58 4.65 3.95
N LYS A 69 14.28 4.44 4.20
CA LYS A 69 13.77 3.35 5.04
C LYS A 69 12.98 2.35 4.22
N MET A 70 13.20 1.07 4.48
CA MET A 70 12.42 -0.04 3.95
C MET A 70 11.30 -0.40 4.92
N ASP A 71 10.09 -0.61 4.38
CA ASP A 71 8.93 -1.15 5.10
C ASP A 71 8.44 -2.37 4.31
N ILE A 72 8.41 -3.52 4.97
CA ILE A 72 7.78 -4.73 4.43
C ILE A 72 6.51 -4.98 5.23
N LYS A 73 5.37 -5.03 4.55
CA LYS A 73 4.10 -5.46 5.13
C LYS A 73 3.71 -6.81 4.59
N THR A 74 3.14 -7.64 5.44
CA THR A 74 2.64 -8.97 5.06
C THR A 74 1.12 -9.03 5.18
N PHE A 75 0.50 -9.71 4.22
CA PHE A 75 -0.91 -10.05 4.25
C PHE A 75 -1.18 -11.01 5.42
N VAL A 76 -2.19 -10.69 6.23
CA VAL A 76 -2.55 -11.49 7.41
C VAL A 76 -3.74 -12.38 7.10
N GLN A 77 -4.84 -11.76 6.68
CA GLN A 77 -6.09 -12.44 6.40
C GLN A 77 -7.00 -11.58 5.53
N SER A 78 -8.00 -12.22 4.94
CA SER A 78 -9.13 -11.54 4.31
C SER A 78 -10.42 -11.95 5.03
N LYS A 79 -11.29 -10.96 5.26
CA LYS A 79 -12.63 -11.19 5.81
C LYS A 79 -13.62 -10.29 5.08
N ASP A 80 -14.69 -10.88 4.56
CA ASP A 80 -15.71 -10.19 3.78
C ASP A 80 -15.14 -9.36 2.60
N GLY A 81 -14.06 -9.87 1.98
CA GLY A 81 -13.36 -9.20 0.88
C GLY A 81 -12.44 -8.06 1.32
N LEU A 82 -12.37 -7.73 2.61
CA LEU A 82 -11.46 -6.74 3.17
C LEU A 82 -10.15 -7.39 3.59
N GLU A 83 -9.01 -6.73 3.34
CA GLU A 83 -7.69 -7.28 3.64
C GLU A 83 -7.14 -6.68 4.93
N GLN A 84 -6.41 -7.48 5.71
CA GLN A 84 -5.67 -7.00 6.87
C GLN A 84 -4.17 -7.21 6.65
N TRP A 85 -3.39 -6.19 6.94
CA TRP A 85 -1.94 -6.15 6.71
C TRP A 85 -1.19 -5.82 8.01
N ASN A 86 -0.07 -6.50 8.24
CA ASN A 86 0.81 -6.22 9.38
C ASN A 86 2.21 -5.82 8.94
N PRO A 87 2.89 -4.93 9.67
CA PRO A 87 4.33 -4.73 9.50
C PRO A 87 5.06 -6.05 9.76
N LEU A 88 5.84 -6.50 8.77
CA LEU A 88 6.72 -7.65 8.90
C LEU A 88 8.12 -7.19 9.35
N MET A 89 8.64 -6.14 8.72
CA MET A 89 9.97 -5.61 9.01
C MET A 89 10.05 -4.12 8.66
N LYS A 90 10.84 -3.38 9.44
CA LYS A 90 11.32 -2.04 9.10
C LYS A 90 12.83 -2.01 9.18
N GLY A 91 13.46 -1.44 8.15
CA GLY A 91 14.90 -1.36 8.03
C GLY A 91 15.33 -0.01 7.51
N GLU A 92 16.59 0.35 7.75
CA GLU A 92 17.20 1.57 7.24
C GLU A 92 18.49 1.18 6.50
N PHE A 93 18.89 2.02 5.54
CA PHE A 93 20.16 1.85 4.85
C PHE A 93 21.27 2.66 5.55
N PRO A 94 22.51 2.15 5.61
CA PRO A 94 22.95 0.87 5.05
C PRO A 94 22.47 -0.35 5.86
N MET A 95 22.22 -1.47 5.18
CA MET A 95 21.62 -2.68 5.76
C MET A 95 22.63 -3.83 5.82
N LYS A 96 22.62 -4.59 6.92
CA LYS A 96 23.47 -5.78 7.08
C LYS A 96 23.04 -6.90 6.13
N ALA A 97 24.02 -7.65 5.64
CA ALA A 97 23.79 -8.83 4.80
C ALA A 97 22.98 -9.92 5.51
N SER A 98 23.08 -10.02 6.84
CA SER A 98 22.24 -10.94 7.63
C SER A 98 20.76 -10.58 7.52
N VAL A 99 20.40 -9.31 7.66
CA VAL A 99 19.00 -8.83 7.51
C VAL A 99 18.50 -9.09 6.08
N LEU A 100 19.35 -8.86 5.08
CA LEU A 100 18.99 -9.18 3.69
C LEU A 100 18.69 -10.68 3.50
N LYS A 101 19.51 -11.56 4.09
CA LYS A 101 19.39 -13.02 4.00
C LYS A 101 18.21 -13.58 4.79
N GLU A 102 17.97 -13.06 5.98
CA GLU A 102 17.04 -13.63 6.96
C GLU A 102 15.63 -13.03 6.83
N GLU A 103 15.51 -11.78 6.39
CA GLU A 103 14.23 -11.05 6.40
C GLU A 103 13.81 -10.56 5.00
N VAL A 104 14.69 -9.88 4.27
CA VAL A 104 14.30 -9.18 3.01
C VAL A 104 14.06 -10.14 1.85
N PHE A 105 15.05 -10.93 1.46
CA PHE A 105 14.91 -11.85 0.33
C PHE A 105 13.92 -12.99 0.58
N PRO A 106 13.83 -13.56 1.80
CA PRO A 106 12.74 -14.48 2.14
C PRO A 106 11.35 -13.85 1.94
N ALA A 107 11.17 -12.57 2.28
CA ALA A 107 9.91 -11.87 2.02
C ALA A 107 9.61 -11.71 0.52
N PHE A 108 10.63 -11.59 -0.33
CA PHE A 108 10.46 -11.56 -1.78
C PHE A 108 10.14 -12.92 -2.40
N LYS A 109 10.41 -14.04 -1.70
CA LYS A 109 10.23 -15.41 -2.19
C LYS A 109 10.98 -15.71 -3.50
N VAL A 110 12.17 -15.13 -3.66
CA VAL A 110 13.05 -15.36 -4.82
C VAL A 110 14.33 -16.07 -4.40
N GLU A 111 15.13 -16.49 -5.38
CA GLU A 111 16.46 -17.03 -5.10
C GLU A 111 17.35 -15.99 -4.42
N MET A 112 18.10 -16.42 -3.41
CA MET A 112 19.00 -15.52 -2.69
C MET A 112 20.21 -15.16 -3.55
N PRO A 113 20.45 -13.87 -3.86
CA PRO A 113 21.66 -13.49 -4.58
C PRO A 113 22.90 -13.72 -3.70
N ASN A 114 24.02 -14.03 -4.34
CA ASN A 114 25.29 -14.18 -3.63
C ASN A 114 25.77 -12.83 -3.08
N LEU A 115 25.67 -12.64 -1.77
CA LEU A 115 26.12 -11.44 -1.07
C LEU A 115 27.60 -11.59 -0.69
N THR A 116 28.44 -10.68 -1.18
CA THR A 116 29.91 -10.67 -0.94
C THR A 116 30.37 -9.65 0.12
N LYS A 117 29.47 -8.78 0.59
CA LYS A 117 29.72 -7.76 1.62
C LYS A 117 28.90 -8.05 2.87
N ASP A 118 29.37 -7.55 4.02
CA ASP A 118 28.64 -7.63 5.29
C ASP A 118 27.55 -6.55 5.42
N VAL A 119 27.69 -5.45 4.69
CA VAL A 119 26.79 -4.29 4.71
C VAL A 119 26.60 -3.78 3.28
N TYR A 120 25.37 -3.38 2.97
CA TYR A 120 24.97 -2.84 1.68
C TYR A 120 24.35 -1.46 1.86
N THR A 121 24.89 -0.49 1.14
CA THR A 121 24.25 0.82 0.96
C THR A 121 22.97 0.68 0.13
N TYR A 122 22.16 1.73 0.13
CA TYR A 122 20.96 1.81 -0.72
C TYR A 122 21.29 1.53 -2.20
N GLU A 123 22.33 2.18 -2.75
CA GLU A 123 22.68 2.02 -4.16
C GLU A 123 23.13 0.59 -4.51
N GLU A 124 23.88 -0.05 -3.63
CA GLU A 124 24.31 -1.44 -3.83
C GLU A 124 23.14 -2.40 -3.74
N PHE A 125 22.22 -2.19 -2.80
CA PHE A 125 20.97 -2.94 -2.72
C PHE A 125 20.14 -2.77 -4.00
N MET A 126 19.94 -1.53 -4.48
CA MET A 126 19.24 -1.29 -5.74
C MET A 126 19.94 -1.92 -6.94
N GLY A 127 21.28 -1.98 -6.94
CA GLY A 127 22.06 -2.70 -7.92
C GLY A 127 21.81 -4.20 -7.94
N ILE A 128 21.59 -4.82 -6.77
CA ILE A 128 21.18 -6.23 -6.65
C ILE A 128 19.78 -6.41 -7.22
N ILE A 129 18.82 -5.56 -6.82
CA ILE A 129 17.42 -5.66 -7.30
C ILE A 129 17.35 -5.59 -8.82
N LYS A 130 18.04 -4.62 -9.45
CA LYS A 130 18.03 -4.43 -10.91
C LYS A 130 18.63 -5.61 -11.69
N LYS A 131 19.52 -6.40 -11.08
CA LYS A 131 20.16 -7.56 -11.70
C LYS A 131 19.38 -8.86 -11.50
N HIS A 132 18.47 -8.90 -10.52
CA HIS A 132 17.72 -10.11 -10.21
C HIS A 132 16.58 -10.30 -11.23
N PRO A 133 16.48 -11.47 -11.91
CA PRO A 133 15.51 -11.66 -12.99
C PRO A 133 14.04 -11.59 -12.55
N ASP A 134 13.75 -11.99 -11.32
CA ASP A 134 12.39 -11.97 -10.77
C ASP A 134 12.00 -10.71 -10.00
N LEU A 135 12.90 -9.74 -9.85
CA LEU A 135 12.63 -8.52 -9.10
C LEU A 135 12.57 -7.30 -10.01
N GLN A 136 11.74 -6.33 -9.62
CA GLN A 136 11.66 -5.05 -10.30
C GLN A 136 11.46 -3.92 -9.30
N ALA A 137 12.31 -2.90 -9.39
CA ALA A 137 12.10 -1.65 -8.69
C ALA A 137 11.16 -0.75 -9.51
N VAL A 138 10.10 -0.25 -8.89
CA VAL A 138 9.09 0.60 -9.52
C VAL A 138 8.99 1.91 -8.76
N ARG A 139 9.12 3.04 -9.47
CA ARG A 139 8.94 4.37 -8.87
C ARG A 139 7.46 4.66 -8.72
N VAL A 140 7.04 5.11 -7.54
CA VAL A 140 5.65 5.43 -7.25
C VAL A 140 5.60 6.78 -6.55
N ASN A 141 5.04 7.77 -7.22
CA ASN A 141 4.74 9.07 -6.63
C ASN A 141 3.26 9.15 -6.26
N LYS A 142 2.95 9.79 -5.15
CA LYS A 142 1.58 9.84 -4.63
C LYS A 142 1.23 11.23 -4.15
N GLU A 143 0.04 11.65 -4.51
CA GLU A 143 -0.66 12.80 -3.96
C GLU A 143 -1.96 12.28 -3.35
N ARG A 144 -2.18 12.55 -2.06
CA ARG A 144 -3.21 11.86 -1.27
C ARG A 144 -3.97 12.82 -0.38
N TYR A 145 -5.28 12.62 -0.36
CA TYR A 145 -6.25 13.44 0.35
C TYR A 145 -6.95 12.58 1.41
N GLY A 146 -6.85 12.98 2.67
CA GLY A 146 -7.40 12.24 3.81
C GLY A 146 -8.82 12.68 4.18
N TYR A 147 -9.66 11.70 4.51
CA TYR A 147 -11.05 11.89 4.92
C TYR A 147 -11.41 10.97 6.10
N MET A 148 -12.56 11.23 6.73
CA MET A 148 -13.11 10.41 7.80
C MET A 148 -14.61 10.21 7.59
N VAL A 149 -15.03 9.03 7.14
CA VAL A 149 -16.44 8.70 6.85
C VAL A 149 -16.84 7.48 7.69
N ASN A 150 -17.97 7.56 8.39
CA ASN A 150 -18.49 6.48 9.25
C ASN A 150 -17.46 5.86 10.22
N ASN A 151 -16.60 6.67 10.85
CA ASN A 151 -15.51 6.21 11.72
C ASN A 151 -14.45 5.34 11.01
N THR A 152 -14.30 5.53 9.71
CA THR A 152 -13.23 4.91 8.91
C THR A 152 -12.29 5.98 8.41
N ILE A 153 -10.99 5.66 8.42
CA ILE A 153 -10.00 6.51 7.79
C ILE A 153 -10.10 6.25 6.30
N CYS A 154 -10.30 7.31 5.55
CA CYS A 154 -10.46 7.25 4.11
C CYS A 154 -9.36 8.05 3.42
N GLU A 155 -9.03 7.63 2.21
CA GLU A 155 -8.03 8.29 1.37
C GLU A 155 -8.47 8.22 -0.08
N TYR A 156 -8.40 9.36 -0.77
CA TYR A 156 -8.36 9.44 -2.23
C TYR A 156 -6.94 9.82 -2.66
N GLY A 157 -6.46 9.33 -3.79
CA GLY A 157 -5.14 9.76 -4.26
C GLY A 157 -4.86 9.52 -5.73
N LEU A 158 -3.98 10.37 -6.25
CA LEU A 158 -3.35 10.25 -7.54
C LEU A 158 -2.02 9.52 -7.36
N VAL A 159 -1.78 8.49 -8.16
CA VAL A 159 -0.62 7.61 -8.03
C VAL A 159 0.04 7.47 -9.39
N TRP A 160 1.29 7.93 -9.50
CA TRP A 160 2.10 7.78 -10.71
C TRP A 160 3.02 6.59 -10.58
N ILE A 161 2.74 5.51 -11.29
CA ILE A 161 3.50 4.26 -11.31
C ILE A 161 4.42 4.29 -12.54
N ASN A 162 5.72 4.50 -12.33
CA ASN A 162 6.68 4.81 -13.40
C ASN A 162 6.24 5.97 -14.32
N GLY A 163 5.41 6.89 -13.80
CA GLY A 163 4.85 8.01 -14.55
C GLY A 163 3.45 7.76 -15.14
N ALA A 164 2.95 6.51 -15.16
CA ALA A 164 1.58 6.22 -15.53
C ALA A 164 0.64 6.58 -14.37
N LEU A 165 -0.30 7.50 -14.60
CA LEU A 165 -1.25 7.92 -13.59
C LEU A 165 -2.35 6.88 -13.43
N VAL A 166 -2.65 6.55 -12.18
CA VAL A 166 -3.84 5.82 -11.75
C VAL A 166 -4.41 6.49 -10.50
N VAL A 167 -5.69 6.26 -10.24
CA VAL A 167 -6.39 6.79 -9.07
C VAL A 167 -6.56 5.68 -8.04
N THR A 168 -6.46 6.01 -6.75
CA THR A 168 -6.75 5.09 -5.65
C THR A 168 -7.77 5.68 -4.69
N ILE A 169 -8.61 4.81 -4.13
CA ILE A 169 -9.57 5.15 -3.09
C ILE A 169 -9.56 4.07 -2.01
N ASN A 170 -9.73 4.47 -0.74
CA ASN A 170 -9.59 3.58 0.41
C ASN A 170 -10.58 3.92 1.54
N SER A 171 -10.90 2.89 2.34
CA SER A 171 -11.50 2.98 3.67
C SER A 171 -10.88 1.91 4.56
N GLU A 172 -10.39 2.29 5.75
CA GLU A 172 -9.80 1.38 6.73
C GLU A 172 -10.34 1.61 8.15
N SER A 173 -10.53 0.51 8.88
CA SER A 173 -11.00 0.51 10.27
C SER A 173 -10.69 -0.83 10.96
N THR A 174 -10.77 -0.85 12.29
CA THR A 174 -10.83 -2.13 13.03
C THR A 174 -12.21 -2.78 12.92
N GLU A 175 -13.24 -2.01 12.58
CA GLU A 175 -14.63 -2.45 12.48
C GLU A 175 -15.03 -2.63 11.01
N ILE A 176 -15.23 -3.89 10.60
CA ILE A 176 -15.62 -4.25 9.22
C ILE A 176 -16.94 -3.59 8.79
N GLU A 177 -17.90 -3.51 9.70
CA GLU A 177 -19.22 -2.95 9.39
C GLU A 177 -19.17 -1.45 9.10
N ASP A 178 -18.24 -0.73 9.74
CA ASP A 178 -18.02 0.71 9.48
C ASP A 178 -17.42 0.90 8.06
N ILE A 179 -16.54 -0.02 7.61
CA ILE A 179 -15.99 -0.03 6.25
C ILE A 179 -17.07 -0.36 5.21
N LYS A 180 -17.86 -1.41 5.43
CA LYS A 180 -18.96 -1.79 4.54
C LYS A 180 -19.97 -0.66 4.37
N LYS A 181 -20.34 0.00 5.47
CA LYS A 181 -21.21 1.18 5.43
C LYS A 181 -20.58 2.29 4.59
N THR A 182 -19.28 2.56 4.75
CA THR A 182 -18.57 3.55 3.96
C THR A 182 -18.56 3.21 2.47
N ILE A 183 -18.19 1.98 2.10
CA ILE A 183 -18.21 1.49 0.72
C ILE A 183 -19.58 1.75 0.08
N LYS A 184 -20.65 1.39 0.78
CA LYS A 184 -22.02 1.64 0.33
C LYS A 184 -22.34 3.12 0.18
N ASP A 185 -22.07 3.91 1.21
CA ASP A 185 -22.43 5.33 1.23
C ASP A 185 -21.67 6.14 0.19
N VAL A 186 -20.44 5.74 -0.17
CA VAL A 186 -19.65 6.42 -1.21
C VAL A 186 -19.81 5.79 -2.60
N GLY A 187 -20.64 4.75 -2.76
CA GLY A 187 -20.97 4.18 -4.07
C GLY A 187 -19.91 3.23 -4.65
N LEU A 188 -19.16 2.53 -3.78
CA LEU A 188 -18.12 1.56 -4.16
C LEU A 188 -18.57 0.10 -4.05
N GLU A 189 -19.86 -0.18 -3.87
CA GLU A 189 -20.36 -1.56 -3.84
C GLU A 189 -20.03 -2.30 -5.14
N GLY A 190 -19.46 -3.50 -5.03
CA GLY A 190 -19.06 -4.32 -6.17
C GLY A 190 -17.69 -3.97 -6.78
N VAL A 191 -17.04 -2.91 -6.34
CA VAL A 191 -15.67 -2.56 -6.76
C VAL A 191 -14.68 -3.57 -6.19
N GLU A 192 -13.75 -4.06 -7.03
CA GLU A 192 -12.72 -5.00 -6.62
C GLU A 192 -11.79 -4.37 -5.57
N ASN A 193 -11.47 -5.11 -4.50
CA ASN A 193 -10.43 -4.73 -3.55
C ASN A 193 -9.05 -5.04 -4.15
N ILE A 194 -8.34 -4.00 -4.58
CA ILE A 194 -7.03 -4.06 -5.21
C ILE A 194 -6.04 -3.32 -4.31
N ASN A 195 -5.10 -4.06 -3.70
CA ASN A 195 -4.02 -3.44 -2.94
C ASN A 195 -2.90 -2.90 -3.86
N TYR A 196 -1.98 -2.11 -3.28
CA TYR A 196 -0.85 -1.53 -4.02
C TYR A 196 0.00 -2.58 -4.74
N LEU A 197 0.27 -3.74 -4.14
CA LEU A 197 1.10 -4.77 -4.75
C LEU A 197 0.45 -5.27 -6.05
N GLN A 198 -0.86 -5.56 -6.00
CA GLN A 198 -1.62 -5.95 -7.19
C GLN A 198 -1.71 -4.83 -8.21
N ALA A 199 -2.07 -3.61 -7.82
CA ALA A 199 -2.23 -2.49 -8.73
C ALA A 199 -0.94 -2.19 -9.50
N ILE A 200 0.19 -2.14 -8.81
CA ILE A 200 1.48 -1.88 -9.45
C ILE A 200 1.85 -3.04 -10.39
N LYS A 201 1.66 -4.30 -9.98
CA LYS A 201 1.90 -5.45 -10.85
C LYS A 201 1.04 -5.46 -12.12
N ARG A 202 -0.23 -5.06 -12.02
CA ARG A 202 -1.13 -4.91 -13.19
C ARG A 202 -0.60 -3.84 -14.13
N VAL A 203 -0.27 -2.65 -13.62
CA VAL A 203 0.24 -1.52 -14.42
C VAL A 203 1.58 -1.81 -15.09
N VAL A 204 2.50 -2.53 -14.43
CA VAL A 204 3.80 -2.88 -15.05
C VAL A 204 3.77 -4.17 -15.88
N GLY A 205 2.61 -4.81 -16.02
CA GLY A 205 2.44 -6.03 -16.84
C GLY A 205 3.01 -7.31 -16.23
N MET A 206 3.15 -7.38 -14.90
CA MET A 206 3.45 -8.65 -14.20
C MET A 206 2.20 -9.52 -14.00
N ILE A 207 1.02 -8.90 -13.94
CA ILE A 207 -0.28 -9.57 -13.84
C ILE A 207 -1.14 -9.06 -15.00
N ASP A 208 -1.68 -9.98 -15.78
CA ASP A 208 -2.64 -9.68 -16.85
C ASP A 208 -4.06 -9.60 -16.27
N LYS A 209 -4.33 -8.49 -15.58
CA LYS A 209 -5.66 -8.15 -15.06
C LYS A 209 -5.90 -6.64 -15.16
N PRO A 210 -7.14 -6.23 -15.44
CA PRO A 210 -7.50 -4.82 -15.51
C PRO A 210 -7.46 -4.16 -14.14
N LEU A 211 -7.48 -2.82 -14.09
CA LEU A 211 -7.84 -2.11 -12.86
C LEU A 211 -9.36 -2.19 -12.63
N ALA A 212 -9.87 -1.65 -11.51
CA ALA A 212 -11.29 -1.79 -11.17
C ALA A 212 -12.22 -1.05 -12.13
N ASN A 213 -11.72 0.02 -12.78
CA ASN A 213 -12.34 0.68 -13.91
C ASN A 213 -11.22 1.15 -14.86
N GLU A 214 -11.24 0.64 -16.09
CA GLU A 214 -10.30 0.97 -17.16
C GLU A 214 -11.04 1.35 -18.44
#